data_AF-A0A815ZLD0-F1
#
_entry.id   AF-A0A815ZLD0-F1
#
_cell.length_a   1.000
_cell.length_b   1.000
_cell.length_c   1.000
_cell.angle_alpha   90.00
_cell.angle_beta   90.00
_cell.angle_gamma   90.00
#
_symmetry.space_group_name_H-M   'P 1'
#
loop_
_entity.id
_entity.type
_entity.pdbx_description
1 polymer ?
#
loop_
_entity_poly.entity_id
_entity_poly.type
_entity_poly.pdbx_seq_one_letter_code
_entity_poly.pdbx_strand_id
1 'polypeptide(L)'
;MNLSTTSNANIDQSTINATSTGGNHQLKNQHINKPIDKYDIEDITSRLNASKAKTVAYCRCWQSKKFPFCDATHSTWNKQTGDNVGPLIITKKSG
;
A
#
# COMPACT_ATOMS: atom_id res chain seq x y z
N MET A 1 9.34 -41.96 -1.75
CA MET A 1 8.21 -41.02 -1.93
C MET A 1 8.75 -39.61 -1.72
N ASN A 2 9.06 -38.90 -2.80
CA ASN A 2 9.41 -37.48 -2.79
C ASN A 2 8.62 -36.85 -3.94
N LEU A 3 7.59 -36.06 -3.61
CA LEU A 3 6.82 -35.30 -4.59
C LEU A 3 7.40 -33.88 -4.63
N SER A 4 8.15 -33.61 -5.69
CA SER A 4 8.70 -32.30 -6.01
C SER A 4 7.60 -31.35 -6.47
N THR A 5 7.38 -30.30 -5.67
CA THR A 5 6.99 -28.91 -5.99
C THR A 5 6.19 -28.65 -7.28
N THR A 6 4.92 -28.27 -7.09
CA THR A 6 4.00 -27.76 -8.12
C THR A 6 4.42 -26.40 -8.70
N SER A 7 4.11 -26.28 -9.99
CA SER A 7 4.36 -25.23 -10.97
C SER A 7 3.83 -23.84 -10.62
N ASN A 8 4.65 -22.81 -10.87
CA ASN A 8 4.21 -21.44 -11.06
C ASN A 8 3.54 -21.31 -12.43
N ALA A 9 2.23 -21.13 -12.45
CA ALA A 9 1.47 -20.80 -13.66
C ALA A 9 1.83 -19.37 -14.10
N ASN A 10 2.39 -19.26 -15.30
CA ASN A 10 2.71 -18.00 -15.96
C ASN A 10 1.39 -17.41 -16.50
N ILE A 11 0.86 -16.37 -15.86
CA ILE A 11 -0.36 -15.69 -16.32
C ILE A 11 0.00 -14.88 -17.57
N ASP A 12 -0.50 -15.31 -18.72
CA ASP A 12 -0.44 -14.60 -19.99
C ASP A 12 -1.25 -13.29 -19.90
N GLN A 13 -0.57 -12.15 -20.02
CA GLN A 13 -1.16 -10.81 -19.93
C GLN A 13 -2.00 -10.42 -21.16
N SER A 14 -2.18 -11.32 -22.14
CA SER A 14 -2.90 -11.03 -23.39
C SER A 14 -4.42 -10.89 -23.26
N THR A 15 -5.05 -11.21 -22.12
CA THR A 15 -6.52 -11.33 -22.00
C THR A 15 -7.24 -10.21 -21.25
N ILE A 16 -6.58 -9.12 -20.85
CA ILE A 16 -7.26 -8.02 -20.15
C ILE A 16 -7.74 -6.93 -21.14
N ASN A 17 -8.74 -7.26 -21.95
CA ASN A 17 -9.50 -6.26 -22.71
C ASN A 17 -10.64 -5.71 -21.83
N ALA A 18 -10.33 -4.78 -20.94
CA ALA A 18 -11.35 -3.98 -20.25
C ALA A 18 -11.60 -2.69 -21.04
N THR A 19 -12.76 -2.62 -21.68
CA THR A 19 -13.29 -1.42 -22.33
C THR A 19 -13.54 -0.33 -21.28
N SER A 20 -12.70 0.70 -21.23
CA SER A 20 -13.04 1.96 -20.56
C SER A 20 -12.65 3.17 -21.41
N THR A 21 -13.68 3.92 -21.78
CA THR A 21 -13.61 5.21 -22.47
C THR A 21 -13.12 6.30 -21.51
N GLY A 22 -12.03 6.99 -21.85
CA GLY A 22 -11.69 8.31 -21.33
C GLY A 22 -10.48 8.35 -20.38
N GLY A 23 -9.32 8.75 -20.92
CA GLY A 23 -8.10 9.08 -20.16
C GLY A 23 -6.93 8.18 -20.50
N ASN A 24 -5.99 8.68 -21.31
CA ASN A 24 -4.76 7.98 -21.67
C ASN A 24 -3.76 8.01 -20.49
N HIS A 25 -4.10 7.35 -19.38
CA HIS A 25 -3.17 7.10 -18.29
C HIS A 25 -2.52 5.74 -18.53
N GLN A 26 -1.37 5.76 -19.21
CA GLN A 26 -0.50 4.60 -19.32
C GLN A 26 -0.21 4.07 -17.91
N LEU A 27 -0.80 2.92 -17.55
CA LEU A 27 -0.51 2.21 -16.30
C LEU A 27 0.95 1.78 -16.37
N LYS A 28 1.84 2.63 -15.83
CA LYS A 28 3.26 2.31 -15.74
C LYS A 28 3.39 1.13 -14.78
N ASN A 29 3.83 -0.03 -15.29
CA ASN A 29 4.28 -1.19 -14.50
C ASN A 29 5.50 -0.80 -13.65
N GLN A 30 5.30 -0.01 -12.59
CA GLN A 30 6.38 0.56 -11.77
C GLN A 30 6.67 -0.25 -10.50
N HIS A 31 6.02 -1.40 -10.29
CA HIS A 31 6.06 -2.07 -8.98
C HIS A 31 6.30 -3.57 -9.09
N ILE A 32 7.56 -3.95 -9.29
CA ILE A 32 8.00 -5.32 -8.97
C ILE A 32 8.87 -5.40 -7.70
N ASN A 33 9.24 -4.28 -7.08
CA ASN A 33 10.04 -4.26 -5.84
C ASN A 33 9.57 -3.16 -4.87
N LYS A 34 8.32 -3.21 -4.40
CA LYS A 34 7.93 -2.41 -3.22
C LYS A 34 8.15 -3.29 -1.98
N PRO A 35 9.19 -3.04 -1.16
CA PRO A 35 9.47 -3.86 0.00
C PRO A 35 8.28 -3.86 0.96
N ILE A 36 7.97 -5.04 1.51
CA ILE A 36 6.99 -5.19 2.57
C ILE A 36 7.67 -4.74 3.87
N ASP A 37 7.23 -3.62 4.43
CA ASP A 37 7.64 -3.24 5.78
C ASP A 37 6.85 -4.05 6.81
N LYS A 38 7.57 -4.79 7.65
CA LYS A 38 6.99 -5.56 8.76
C LYS A 38 7.18 -4.79 10.05
N TYR A 39 6.11 -4.70 10.84
CA TYR A 39 6.14 -4.13 12.17
C TYR A 39 5.42 -5.04 13.14
N ASP A 40 6.02 -5.26 14.30
CA ASP A 40 5.34 -5.89 15.42
C ASP A 40 4.42 -4.87 16.11
N ILE A 41 3.34 -5.36 16.70
CA ILE A 41 2.35 -4.53 17.40
C ILE A 41 3.01 -3.79 18.59
N GLU A 42 3.97 -4.44 19.24
CA GLU A 42 4.74 -3.87 20.36
C GLU A 42 5.59 -2.67 19.91
N ASP A 43 6.19 -2.75 18.72
CA ASP A 43 6.97 -1.67 18.12
C ASP A 43 6.11 -0.43 17.82
N ILE A 44 4.91 -0.65 17.29
CA ILE A 44 3.93 0.42 17.04
C ILE A 44 3.54 1.09 18.38
N THR A 45 3.29 0.27 19.40
CA THR A 45 2.92 0.74 20.74
C THR A 45 4.06 1.53 21.39
N SER A 46 5.30 1.03 21.28
CA SER A 46 6.50 1.70 21.74
C SER A 46 6.67 3.08 21.09
N ARG A 47 6.49 3.17 19.77
CA ARG A 47 6.52 4.45 19.03
C ARG A 47 5.46 5.45 19.52
N LEU A 48 4.24 4.97 19.75
CA LEU A 48 3.15 5.81 20.28
C LEU A 48 3.40 6.25 21.73
N ASN A 49 4.16 5.46 22.50
CA ASN A 49 4.54 5.82 23.87
C ASN A 49 5.72 6.82 23.91
N ALA A 50 6.67 6.69 22.99
CA ALA A 50 7.83 7.57 22.89
C ALA A 50 7.50 8.92 22.21
N SER A 51 6.42 8.99 21.43
CA SER A 51 5.99 10.21 20.74
C SER A 51 4.98 11.01 21.57
N LYS A 52 5.06 12.35 21.50
CA LYS A 52 3.97 13.24 21.95
C LYS A 52 2.72 13.11 21.07
N ALA A 53 2.88 12.59 19.85
CA ALA A 53 1.76 12.34 18.95
C ALA A 53 0.93 11.15 19.46
N LYS A 54 -0.38 11.34 19.55
CA LYS A 54 -1.32 10.28 19.97
C LYS A 54 -1.72 9.36 18.82
N THR A 55 -1.34 9.68 17.58
CA THR A 55 -1.74 8.94 16.38
C THR A 55 -0.55 8.74 15.44
N VAL A 56 -0.57 7.62 14.73
CA VAL A 56 0.34 7.33 13.61
C VAL A 56 -0.52 6.94 12.41
N ALA A 57 -0.17 7.48 11.24
CA ALA A 57 -0.85 7.20 9.97
C ALA A 57 0.07 6.38 9.06
N TYR A 58 -0.39 5.19 8.65
CA TYR A 58 0.32 4.31 7.73
C TYR A 58 -0.27 4.40 6.33
N CYS A 59 0.62 4.41 5.34
CA CYS A 59 0.26 4.48 3.93
C CYS A 59 -0.40 3.18 3.48
N ARG A 60 -1.52 3.30 2.75
CA ARG A 60 -2.16 2.17 2.04
C ARG A 60 -2.30 2.39 0.53
N CYS A 61 -2.03 3.62 0.06
CA CYS A 61 -2.07 3.94 -1.37
C CYS A 61 -0.76 3.57 -2.10
N TRP A 62 0.29 3.20 -1.35
CA TRP A 62 1.64 2.93 -1.85
C TRP A 62 2.33 4.08 -2.60
N GLN A 63 1.77 5.29 -2.63
CA GLN A 63 2.36 6.45 -3.31
C GLN A 63 3.21 7.35 -2.40
N SER A 64 3.21 7.11 -1.09
CA SER A 64 3.95 7.96 -0.16
C SER A 64 5.45 7.91 -0.40
N LYS A 65 6.11 9.08 -0.34
CA LYS A 65 7.58 9.20 -0.35
C LYS A 65 8.20 8.86 1.00
N LYS A 66 7.38 8.75 2.04
CA LYS A 66 7.76 8.37 3.41
C LYS A 66 7.21 7.00 3.78
N PHE A 67 6.97 6.13 2.79
CA PHE A 67 6.52 4.76 3.02
C PHE A 67 7.42 4.12 4.09
N PRO A 68 6.82 3.50 5.14
CA PRO A 68 5.43 3.05 5.26
C PRO A 68 4.45 4.07 5.86
N PHE A 69 4.91 5.28 6.20
CA PHE A 69 4.06 6.32 6.79
C PHE A 69 3.24 7.05 5.72
N CYS A 70 2.07 7.55 6.11
CA CYS A 70 1.27 8.41 5.25
C CYS A 70 1.82 9.85 5.26
N ASP A 71 2.07 10.40 4.07
CA ASP A 71 2.46 11.80 3.85
C ASP A 71 1.38 12.59 3.09
N ALA A 72 0.12 12.12 3.13
CA ALA A 72 -1.03 12.67 2.42
C ALA A 72 -1.00 12.59 0.88
N THR A 73 -0.02 11.90 0.26
CA THR A 73 0.02 11.72 -1.21
C THR A 73 -1.24 11.04 -1.77
N HIS A 74 -1.93 10.23 -0.95
CA HIS A 74 -3.20 9.57 -1.34
C HIS A 74 -4.26 10.57 -1.83
N SER A 75 -4.32 11.79 -1.30
CA SER A 75 -5.30 12.80 -1.72
C SER A 75 -5.09 13.23 -3.18
N THR A 76 -3.83 13.44 -3.58
CA THR A 76 -3.50 13.78 -4.97
C THR A 76 -3.71 12.57 -5.89
N TRP A 77 -3.34 11.38 -5.43
CA TRP A 77 -3.59 10.13 -6.16
C TRP A 77 -5.08 9.95 -6.48
N ASN A 78 -5.95 10.03 -5.45
CA ASN A 78 -7.40 9.92 -5.59
C ASN A 78 -7.97 10.92 -6.62
N LYS A 79 -7.52 12.17 -6.58
CA LYS A 79 -7.95 13.20 -7.55
C LYS A 79 -7.55 12.87 -9.00
N GLN A 80 -6.39 12.24 -9.19
CA GLN A 80 -5.86 11.93 -10.52
C GLN A 80 -6.47 10.65 -11.11
N THR A 81 -6.77 9.66 -10.28
CA THR A 81 -7.20 8.33 -10.72
C THR A 81 -8.70 8.07 -10.52
N GLY A 82 -9.40 8.91 -9.76
CA GLY A 82 -10.79 8.65 -9.33
C GLY A 82 -10.89 7.64 -8.18
N ASP A 83 -9.76 7.30 -7.55
CA ASP A 83 -9.68 6.37 -6.42
C ASP A 83 -10.16 7.02 -5.11
N ASN A 84 -10.40 6.21 -4.06
CA ASN A 84 -10.88 6.66 -2.75
C ASN A 84 -10.06 6.08 -1.58
N VAL A 85 -8.81 5.71 -1.81
CA VAL A 85 -7.93 5.15 -0.77
C VAL A 85 -7.55 6.17 0.31
N GLY A 86 -7.31 5.69 1.52
CA GLY A 86 -6.88 6.49 2.67
C GLY A 86 -5.96 5.70 3.61
N PRO A 87 -5.29 6.37 4.57
CA PRO A 87 -4.34 5.72 5.47
C PRO A 87 -5.01 4.77 6.47
N LEU A 88 -4.20 3.90 7.08
CA LEU A 88 -4.55 3.24 8.35
C LEU A 88 -4.12 4.16 9.49
N ILE A 89 -5.06 4.55 10.36
CA ILE A 89 -4.77 5.38 11.54
C ILE A 89 -4.73 4.49 12.78
N ILE A 90 -3.61 4.50 13.50
CA ILE A 90 -3.46 3.83 14.79
C ILE A 90 -3.34 4.90 15.86
N THR A 91 -4.23 4.85 16.85
CA THR A 91 -4.32 5.84 17.93
C THR A 91 -3.97 5.19 19.26
N LYS A 92 -3.16 5.86 20.07
CA LYS A 92 -2.96 5.50 21.48
C LYS A 92 -4.27 5.74 22.23
N LYS A 93 -4.82 4.68 22.84
CA LYS A 93 -5.96 4.81 23.74
C LYS A 93 -5.60 5.75 24.89
N SER A 94 -6.38 6.81 25.08
CA SER A 94 -6.32 7.60 26.32
C SER A 94 -6.85 6.69 27.43
N GLY A 95 -6.00 6.43 28.42
CA GLY A 95 -6.39 5.74 29.65
C GLY A 95 -7.38 6.56 30.46
#